data_AF-A0A382W5K8-F1
#
_entry.id   AF-A0A382W5K8-F1
#
_cell.length_a   1.000
_cell.length_b   1.000
_cell.length_c   1.000
_cell.angle_alpha   90.00
_cell.angle_beta   90.00
_cell.angle_gamma   90.00
#
_symmetry.space_group_name_H-M   'P 1'
#
loop_
_entity.id
_entity.type
_entity.pdbx_description
1 polymer ?
#
loop_
_entity_poly.entity_id
_entity_poly.type
_entity_poly.pdbx_seq_one_letter_code
_entity_poly.pdbx_strand_id
1 'polypeptide(L)'
;MKKNVIIILIDGARLDRVEKSKIFNNLRSRSNYFKQTITSAPYTTAALHALFSGCYGYKTGTNSYWLSLNFQKNRFKSLVTYLKDDGFHTCGDGHSKLILANHGFDEFHVHDESNTDLVNHHSKLLENMAMQNKQGKNFLLYLTYSSIHTGIMNQVLRKYNNFSKEYFQNREKNEKAYQVDAIYHRIKY
;
A
#
# COMPACT_ATOMS: atom_id res chain seq x y z
N MET A 1 -0.95 -23.53 -15.36
CA MET A 1 -0.77 -22.15 -15.85
C MET A 1 -0.52 -21.24 -14.66
N LYS A 2 0.58 -20.46 -14.68
CA LYS A 2 0.90 -19.49 -13.62
C LYS A 2 -0.10 -18.33 -13.63
N LYS A 3 -0.39 -17.78 -12.45
CA LYS A 3 -1.34 -16.65 -12.28
C LYS A 3 -0.56 -15.35 -12.09
N ASN A 4 -1.11 -14.25 -12.59
CA ASN A 4 -0.58 -12.91 -12.29
C ASN A 4 -0.87 -12.54 -10.84
N VAL A 5 -0.02 -11.69 -10.26
CA VAL A 5 -0.15 -11.23 -8.88
C VAL A 5 -0.34 -9.72 -8.88
N ILE A 6 -1.41 -9.25 -8.23
CA ILE A 6 -1.66 -7.82 -8.01
C ILE A 6 -1.78 -7.61 -6.50
N ILE A 7 -0.98 -6.69 -5.97
CA ILE A 7 -0.98 -6.28 -4.56
C ILE A 7 -1.38 -4.81 -4.52
N ILE A 8 -2.45 -4.49 -3.80
CA ILE A 8 -2.90 -3.11 -3.60
C ILE A 8 -2.81 -2.79 -2.10
N LEU A 9 -1.92 -1.86 -1.74
CA LEU A 9 -1.89 -1.27 -0.40
C LEU A 9 -2.86 -0.08 -0.35
N ILE A 10 -3.77 -0.06 0.61
CA ILE A 10 -4.57 1.11 0.94
C ILE A 10 -3.95 1.78 2.17
N ASP A 11 -3.13 2.81 1.96
CA ASP A 11 -2.39 3.46 3.05
C ASP A 11 -3.33 4.28 3.94
N GLY A 12 -3.21 4.10 5.26
CA GLY A 12 -4.10 4.71 6.25
C GLY A 12 -5.45 4.00 6.45
N ALA A 13 -5.72 2.88 5.78
CA ALA A 13 -6.97 2.15 5.94
C ALA A 13 -7.13 1.53 7.34
N ARG A 14 -8.34 1.68 7.90
CA ARG A 14 -8.70 1.10 9.21
C ARG A 14 -9.78 0.03 9.09
N LEU A 15 -9.62 -1.04 9.87
CA LEU A 15 -10.56 -2.17 9.89
C LEU A 15 -12.01 -1.74 10.22
N ASP A 16 -12.20 -0.91 11.25
CA ASP A 16 -13.52 -0.44 11.70
C ASP A 16 -14.29 0.33 10.63
N ARG A 17 -13.56 0.86 9.64
CA ARG A 17 -14.10 1.62 8.51
C ARG A 17 -14.31 0.69 7.32
N VAL A 18 -13.35 -0.20 7.04
CA VAL A 18 -13.44 -1.21 5.99
C VAL A 18 -14.70 -2.08 6.18
N GLU A 19 -14.99 -2.52 7.40
CA GLU A 19 -16.18 -3.33 7.70
C GLU A 19 -17.52 -2.63 7.39
N LYS A 20 -17.54 -1.30 7.43
CA LYS A 20 -18.72 -0.49 7.11
C LYS A 20 -18.80 -0.11 5.62
N SER A 21 -17.79 -0.46 4.82
CA SER A 21 -17.72 -0.11 3.41
C SER A 21 -18.60 -1.00 2.54
N LYS A 22 -19.48 -0.40 1.73
CA LYS A 22 -20.21 -1.14 0.69
C LYS A 22 -19.26 -1.80 -0.32
N ILE A 23 -18.16 -1.13 -0.67
CA ILE A 23 -17.19 -1.60 -1.67
C ILE A 23 -16.44 -2.83 -1.15
N PHE A 24 -15.86 -2.75 0.07
CA PHE A 24 -15.16 -3.89 0.63
C PHE A 24 -16.11 -5.03 0.99
N ASN A 25 -17.36 -4.76 1.37
CA ASN A 25 -18.36 -5.80 1.59
C ASN A 25 -18.75 -6.53 0.28
N ASN A 26 -18.82 -5.82 -0.85
CA ASN A 26 -19.01 -6.44 -2.16
C ASN A 26 -17.80 -7.29 -2.58
N LEU A 27 -16.57 -6.80 -2.36
CA LEU A 27 -15.36 -7.58 -2.63
C LEU A 27 -15.29 -8.82 -1.75
N ARG A 28 -15.63 -8.70 -0.47
CA ARG A 28 -15.64 -9.79 0.50
C ARG A 28 -16.57 -10.94 0.10
N SER A 29 -17.73 -10.66 -0.52
CA SER A 29 -18.64 -11.74 -0.94
C SER A 29 -18.09 -12.58 -2.10
N ARG A 30 -17.00 -12.14 -2.73
CA ARG A 30 -16.36 -12.77 -3.89
C ARG A 30 -14.89 -13.14 -3.64
N SER A 31 -14.43 -13.06 -2.39
CA SER A 31 -13.02 -13.27 -2.03
C SER A 31 -12.86 -13.88 -0.64
N ASN A 32 -11.65 -14.36 -0.35
CA ASN A 32 -11.28 -14.74 0.99
C ASN A 32 -10.94 -13.50 1.80
N TYR A 33 -11.56 -13.34 2.97
CA TYR A 33 -11.39 -12.18 3.83
C TYR A 33 -10.88 -12.58 5.21
N PHE A 34 -9.74 -11.99 5.61
CA PHE A 34 -9.06 -12.27 6.85
C PHE A 34 -9.26 -11.13 7.84
N LYS A 35 -10.32 -11.21 8.65
CA LYS A 35 -10.69 -10.17 9.64
C LYS A 35 -9.61 -9.92 10.71
N GLN A 36 -8.83 -10.94 11.05
CA GLN A 36 -7.83 -10.91 12.13
C GLN A 36 -6.40 -10.81 11.59
N THR A 37 -6.19 -10.00 10.54
CA THR A 37 -4.85 -9.73 10.03
C THR A 37 -4.16 -8.69 10.91
N ILE A 38 -3.00 -9.03 11.47
CA ILE A 38 -2.21 -8.15 12.31
C ILE A 38 -0.95 -7.75 11.55
N THR A 39 -0.73 -6.45 11.38
CA THR A 39 0.50 -5.94 10.76
C THR A 39 1.71 -6.18 11.65
N SER A 40 2.86 -6.44 11.04
CA SER A 40 4.14 -6.60 11.77
C SER A 40 4.62 -5.30 12.42
N ALA A 41 4.20 -4.16 11.88
CA ALA A 41 4.52 -2.83 12.38
C ALA A 41 3.39 -1.83 12.05
N PRO A 42 3.11 -0.85 12.92
CA PRO A 42 2.08 0.16 12.70
C PRO A 42 2.54 1.31 11.78
N TYR A 43 3.40 1.02 10.80
CA TYR A 43 3.88 1.99 9.82
C TYR A 43 4.27 1.32 8.49
N THR A 44 4.02 2.02 7.38
CA THR A 44 4.00 1.48 6.01
C THR A 44 5.28 0.76 5.63
N THR A 45 6.46 1.37 5.85
CA THR A 45 7.74 0.82 5.37
C THR A 45 8.06 -0.54 6.00
N ALA A 46 8.10 -0.65 7.33
CA ALA A 46 8.41 -1.94 7.98
C ALA A 46 7.34 -3.01 7.71
N ALA A 47 6.07 -2.63 7.65
CA ALA A 47 4.98 -3.54 7.33
C ALA A 47 5.15 -4.14 5.92
N LEU A 48 5.43 -3.29 4.93
CA LEU A 48 5.66 -3.72 3.55
C LEU A 48 6.94 -4.52 3.40
N HIS A 49 8.06 -4.11 4.00
CA HIS A 49 9.28 -4.90 3.97
C HIS A 49 9.07 -6.29 4.59
N ALA A 50 8.27 -6.40 5.64
CA ALA A 50 7.91 -7.70 6.21
C ALA A 50 7.00 -8.52 5.30
N LEU A 51 6.01 -7.90 4.65
CA LEU A 51 5.15 -8.54 3.66
C LEU A 51 5.98 -9.14 2.50
N PHE A 52 6.85 -8.33 1.91
CA PHE A 52 7.62 -8.74 0.73
C PHE A 52 8.77 -9.68 1.06
N SER A 53 9.36 -9.64 2.26
CA SER A 53 10.43 -10.57 2.64
C SER A 53 9.96 -11.79 3.41
N GLY A 54 8.72 -11.81 3.89
CA GLY A 54 8.22 -12.82 4.83
C GLY A 54 8.91 -12.78 6.21
N CYS A 55 9.68 -11.73 6.52
CA CYS A 55 10.50 -11.63 7.72
C CYS A 55 10.25 -10.34 8.50
N TYR A 56 10.22 -10.43 9.83
CA TYR A 56 10.10 -9.22 10.67
C TYR A 56 11.26 -8.24 10.45
N GLY A 57 10.94 -6.94 10.50
CA GLY A 57 11.87 -5.85 10.22
C GLY A 57 13.17 -5.90 11.02
N TYR A 58 13.14 -6.38 12.27
CA TYR A 58 14.34 -6.48 13.12
C TYR A 58 15.37 -7.49 12.57
N LYS A 59 14.92 -8.51 11.80
CA LYS A 59 15.82 -9.48 11.16
C LYS A 59 16.41 -8.92 9.86
N THR A 60 15.60 -8.19 9.10
CA THR A 60 15.95 -7.68 7.77
C THR A 60 16.68 -6.35 7.81
N GLY A 61 16.68 -5.66 8.95
CA GLY A 61 17.26 -4.32 9.13
C GLY A 61 16.28 -3.17 8.86
N THR A 62 14.99 -3.44 8.63
CA THR A 62 13.99 -2.48 8.16
C THR A 62 12.88 -2.26 9.21
N ASN A 63 13.28 -1.97 10.45
CA ASN A 63 12.40 -1.80 11.62
C ASN A 63 12.16 -0.33 11.98
N SER A 64 12.23 0.59 11.02
CA SER A 64 11.80 1.99 11.18
C SER A 64 11.55 2.66 9.82
N TYR A 65 11.01 3.88 9.83
CA TYR A 65 10.83 4.70 8.63
C TYR A 65 12.15 4.99 7.88
N TRP A 66 13.26 5.11 8.60
CA TRP A 66 14.54 5.57 8.05
C TRP A 66 15.44 4.43 7.58
N LEU A 67 15.10 3.19 7.92
CA LEU A 67 15.96 2.03 7.72
C LEU A 67 15.54 1.16 6.53
N SER A 68 14.63 1.61 5.65
CA SER A 68 14.23 0.86 4.46
C SER A 68 15.42 0.50 3.55
N LEU A 69 16.41 1.40 3.45
CA LEU A 69 17.64 1.17 2.68
C LEU A 69 18.53 0.07 3.28
N ASN A 70 18.34 -0.28 4.56
CA ASN A 70 19.13 -1.30 5.24
C ASN A 70 18.63 -2.73 4.97
N PHE A 71 17.64 -2.90 4.09
CA PHE A 71 17.17 -4.23 3.71
C PHE A 71 18.34 -5.11 3.25
N GLN A 72 18.61 -6.18 4.00
CA GLN A 72 19.72 -7.10 3.78
C GLN A 72 19.44 -8.06 2.61
N LYS A 73 19.36 -7.53 1.38
CA LYS A 73 19.00 -8.27 0.15
C LYS A 73 19.86 -9.51 -0.14
N ASN A 74 21.09 -9.55 0.38
CA ASN A 74 21.99 -10.69 0.22
C ASN A 74 21.65 -11.86 1.17
N ARG A 75 20.80 -11.61 2.19
CA ARG A 75 20.39 -12.60 3.20
C ARG A 75 18.91 -12.94 3.11
N PHE A 76 18.10 -12.01 2.61
CA PHE A 76 16.65 -12.17 2.50
C PHE A 76 16.22 -11.91 1.06
N LYS A 77 15.61 -12.92 0.46
CA LYS A 77 15.01 -12.82 -0.87
C LYS A 77 13.57 -12.33 -0.74
N SER A 78 13.19 -11.36 -1.56
CA SER A 78 11.84 -10.81 -1.56
C SER A 78 10.92 -11.56 -2.52
N LEU A 79 9.60 -11.50 -2.31
CA LEU A 79 8.59 -12.00 -3.22
C LEU A 79 8.79 -11.45 -4.65
N VAL A 80 9.21 -10.18 -4.77
CA VAL A 80 9.55 -9.55 -6.05
C VAL A 80 10.67 -10.33 -6.74
N THR A 81 11.79 -10.56 -6.05
CA THR A 81 12.92 -11.32 -6.61
C THR A 81 12.59 -12.79 -6.87
N TYR A 82 11.77 -13.44 -6.04
CA TYR A 82 11.31 -14.80 -6.30
C TYR A 82 10.50 -14.89 -7.60
N LEU A 83 9.54 -13.98 -7.80
CA LEU A 83 8.71 -13.97 -9.01
C LEU A 83 9.51 -13.58 -10.25
N LYS A 84 10.43 -12.62 -10.11
CA LYS A 84 11.33 -12.21 -11.19
C LYS A 84 12.22 -13.35 -11.68
N ASP A 85 12.83 -14.10 -10.76
CA ASP A 85 13.64 -15.28 -11.09
C ASP A 85 12.80 -16.40 -11.75
N ASP A 86 11.50 -16.43 -11.47
CA ASP A 86 10.53 -17.35 -12.09
C ASP A 86 9.95 -16.81 -13.43
N GLY A 87 10.53 -15.73 -13.95
CA GLY A 87 10.22 -15.13 -15.26
C GLY A 87 9.09 -14.11 -15.27
N PHE A 88 8.59 -13.69 -14.11
CA PHE A 88 7.58 -12.64 -14.04
C PHE A 88 8.18 -11.28 -14.37
N HIS A 89 7.43 -10.44 -15.07
CA HIS A 89 7.68 -9.00 -15.07
C HIS A 89 7.22 -8.38 -13.75
N THR A 90 8.03 -7.50 -13.16
CA THR A 90 7.75 -6.92 -11.84
C THR A 90 7.66 -5.40 -11.91
N CYS A 91 6.46 -4.86 -11.63
CA CYS A 91 6.17 -3.44 -11.64
C CYS A 91 5.67 -2.99 -10.25
N GLY A 92 6.18 -1.88 -9.74
CA GLY A 92 5.77 -1.28 -8.48
C GLY A 92 5.37 0.19 -8.63
N ASP A 93 4.52 0.66 -7.73
CA ASP A 93 4.09 2.06 -7.62
C ASP A 93 4.04 2.51 -6.16
N GLY A 94 4.55 3.72 -5.88
CA GLY A 94 4.47 4.34 -4.56
C GLY A 94 4.89 5.81 -4.58
N HIS A 95 4.73 6.51 -3.46
CA HIS A 95 5.12 7.92 -3.36
C HIS A 95 6.62 8.16 -3.25
N SER A 96 7.40 7.11 -3.01
CA SER A 96 8.84 7.17 -2.93
C SER A 96 9.45 5.80 -3.18
N LYS A 97 10.63 5.77 -3.81
CA LYS A 97 11.44 4.55 -3.95
C LYS A 97 11.88 3.99 -2.57
N LEU A 98 11.86 4.82 -1.52
CA LEU A 98 12.25 4.40 -0.17
C LEU A 98 11.26 3.42 0.47
N ILE A 99 10.00 3.38 0.02
CA ILE A 99 8.96 2.53 0.62
C ILE A 99 9.30 1.04 0.48
N LEU A 100 9.87 0.68 -0.68
CA LEU A 100 10.26 -0.69 -1.05
C LEU A 100 11.68 -0.70 -1.62
N ALA A 101 12.59 0.02 -0.97
CA ALA A 101 13.97 0.06 -1.39
C ALA A 101 14.58 -1.36 -1.41
N ASN A 102 15.48 -1.61 -2.37
CA ASN A 102 16.24 -2.86 -2.50
C ASN A 102 15.42 -4.15 -2.75
N HIS A 103 14.15 -4.06 -3.14
CA HIS A 103 13.34 -5.24 -3.50
C HIS A 103 13.48 -5.72 -4.95
N GLY A 104 14.12 -4.94 -5.84
CA GLY A 104 14.57 -5.43 -7.15
C GLY A 104 13.51 -5.50 -8.27
N PHE A 105 12.47 -4.66 -8.21
CA PHE A 105 11.50 -4.50 -9.29
C PHE A 105 12.18 -4.18 -10.64
N ASP A 106 11.59 -4.64 -11.75
CA ASP A 106 12.00 -4.22 -13.10
C ASP A 106 11.65 -2.75 -13.33
N GLU A 107 10.45 -2.36 -12.90
CA GLU A 107 9.92 -1.01 -13.03
C GLU A 107 9.37 -0.54 -11.68
N PHE A 108 9.67 0.71 -11.31
CA PHE A 108 9.11 1.33 -10.10
C PHE A 108 8.70 2.78 -10.38
N HIS A 109 7.41 3.01 -10.44
CA HIS A 109 6.81 4.32 -10.64
C HIS A 109 6.72 5.07 -9.32
N VAL A 110 7.11 6.35 -9.37
CA VAL A 110 6.97 7.26 -8.23
C VAL A 110 5.89 8.27 -8.57
N HIS A 111 4.80 8.28 -7.82
CA HIS A 111 3.72 9.26 -7.99
C HIS A 111 3.83 10.39 -6.96
N ASP A 112 3.31 11.56 -7.33
CA ASP A 112 3.12 12.67 -6.40
C ASP A 112 1.82 12.47 -5.61
N GLU A 113 1.91 12.27 -4.29
CA GLU A 113 0.74 12.01 -3.42
C GLU A 113 -0.27 13.15 -3.35
N SER A 114 0.14 14.38 -3.69
CA SER A 114 -0.71 15.56 -3.62
C SER A 114 -1.40 15.84 -4.94
N ASN A 115 -0.74 15.52 -6.06
CA ASN A 115 -1.17 15.98 -7.39
C ASN A 115 -1.59 14.86 -8.33
N THR A 116 -1.27 13.59 -8.03
CA THR A 116 -1.59 12.47 -8.92
C THR A 116 -3.01 11.98 -8.69
N ASP A 117 -3.78 11.89 -9.78
CA ASP A 117 -5.00 11.09 -9.78
C ASP A 117 -4.65 9.60 -9.77
N LEU A 118 -4.66 9.00 -8.57
CA LEU A 118 -4.28 7.61 -8.36
C LEU A 118 -5.18 6.63 -9.12
N VAL A 119 -6.46 6.94 -9.34
CA VAL A 119 -7.37 6.03 -10.06
C VAL A 119 -6.95 5.94 -11.52
N ASN A 120 -6.73 7.09 -12.15
CA ASN A 120 -6.28 7.16 -13.55
C ASN A 120 -4.86 6.61 -13.72
N HIS A 121 -3.96 6.92 -12.80
CA HIS A 121 -2.59 6.38 -12.79
C HIS A 121 -2.57 4.86 -12.65
N HIS A 122 -3.26 4.30 -11.66
CA HIS A 122 -3.32 2.85 -11.44
C HIS A 122 -4.02 2.12 -12.58
N SER A 123 -5.05 2.72 -13.20
CA SER A 123 -5.71 2.15 -14.38
C SER A 123 -4.75 1.98 -15.56
N LYS A 124 -3.90 2.99 -15.84
CA LYS A 124 -2.87 2.90 -16.89
C LYS A 124 -1.84 1.82 -16.60
N LEU A 125 -1.41 1.67 -15.35
CA LEU A 125 -0.47 0.59 -14.97
C LEU A 125 -1.11 -0.80 -15.16
N LEU A 126 -2.39 -0.96 -14.80
CA LEU A 126 -3.13 -2.20 -15.04
C LEU A 126 -3.26 -2.52 -16.54
N GLU A 127 -3.55 -1.52 -17.37
CA GLU A 127 -3.61 -1.68 -18.84
C GLU A 127 -2.25 -2.11 -19.41
N ASN A 128 -1.15 -1.48 -18.96
CA ASN A 128 0.20 -1.86 -19.35
C ASN A 128 0.52 -3.31 -18.98
N MET A 129 0.20 -3.73 -17.75
CA MET A 129 0.40 -5.11 -17.32
C MET A 129 -0.49 -6.10 -18.09
N ALA A 130 -1.71 -5.70 -18.44
CA ALA A 130 -2.59 -6.51 -19.28
C ALA A 130 -2.01 -6.72 -20.69
N MET A 131 -1.37 -5.69 -21.27
CA MET A 131 -0.66 -5.82 -22.56
C MET A 131 0.52 -6.79 -22.46
N GLN A 132 1.35 -6.68 -21.41
CA GLN A 132 2.44 -7.64 -21.14
C GLN A 132 1.91 -9.07 -21.00
N ASN A 133 0.76 -9.23 -20.34
CA ASN A 133 0.15 -10.56 -20.17
C ASN A 133 -0.37 -11.17 -21.46
N LYS A 134 -0.94 -10.37 -22.37
CA LYS A 134 -1.34 -10.83 -23.71
C LYS A 134 -0.16 -11.34 -24.54
N GLN A 135 1.05 -10.88 -24.26
CA GLN A 135 2.29 -11.37 -24.88
C GLN A 135 2.84 -12.65 -24.21
N GLY A 136 2.08 -13.26 -23.28
CA GLY A 136 2.44 -14.51 -22.62
C GLY A 136 3.30 -14.33 -21.36
N LYS A 137 3.57 -13.09 -20.92
CA LYS A 137 4.38 -12.84 -19.72
C LYS A 137 3.51 -12.71 -18.48
N ASN A 138 3.81 -13.48 -17.43
CA ASN A 138 3.18 -13.26 -16.14
C ASN A 138 3.75 -12.01 -15.46
N PHE A 139 2.98 -11.38 -14.58
CA PHE A 139 3.43 -10.18 -13.90
C PHE A 139 3.09 -10.15 -12.40
N LEU A 140 3.93 -9.43 -11.66
CA LEU A 140 3.65 -8.87 -10.34
C LEU A 140 3.43 -7.37 -10.50
N LEU A 141 2.29 -6.88 -10.02
CA LEU A 141 2.00 -5.45 -9.92
C LEU A 141 1.75 -5.07 -8.46
N TYR A 142 2.54 -4.15 -7.92
CA TYR A 142 2.32 -3.54 -6.61
C TYR A 142 1.83 -2.10 -6.78
N LEU A 143 0.70 -1.76 -6.17
CA LEU A 143 0.08 -0.43 -6.22
C LEU A 143 -0.11 0.12 -4.81
N THR A 144 0.19 1.41 -4.62
CA THR A 144 -0.07 2.11 -3.36
C THR A 144 -1.17 3.15 -3.56
N TYR A 145 -2.31 2.97 -2.89
CA TYR A 145 -3.36 3.96 -2.82
C TYR A 145 -3.23 4.78 -1.54
N SER A 146 -2.70 6.00 -1.65
CA SER A 146 -2.34 6.86 -0.52
C SER A 146 -3.34 7.99 -0.23
N SER A 147 -4.49 8.07 -0.91
CA SER A 147 -5.39 9.24 -0.74
C SER A 147 -5.89 9.43 0.70
N ILE A 148 -6.12 8.34 1.45
CA ILE A 148 -6.52 8.43 2.87
C ILE A 148 -5.36 8.99 3.70
N HIS A 149 -4.15 8.46 3.49
CA HIS A 149 -2.92 8.97 4.10
C HIS A 149 -2.72 10.48 3.82
N THR A 150 -2.82 10.92 2.56
CA THR A 150 -2.68 12.34 2.18
C THR A 150 -3.73 13.21 2.86
N GLY A 151 -4.98 12.74 2.95
CA GLY A 151 -6.05 13.41 3.68
C GLY A 151 -5.70 13.61 5.15
N ILE A 152 -5.32 12.53 5.85
CA ILE A 152 -4.91 12.56 7.26
C ILE A 152 -3.70 13.48 7.46
N MET A 153 -2.69 13.41 6.59
CA MET A 153 -1.51 14.26 6.66
C MET A 153 -1.92 15.74 6.62
N ASN A 154 -2.75 16.13 5.65
CA ASN A 154 -3.16 17.52 5.46
C ASN A 154 -4.14 18.02 6.51
N GLN A 155 -5.10 17.19 6.91
CA GLN A 155 -6.16 17.58 7.84
C GLN A 155 -5.73 17.47 9.31
N VAL A 156 -4.79 16.57 9.62
CA VAL A 156 -4.41 16.25 11.00
C VAL A 156 -2.93 16.52 11.24
N LEU A 157 -2.03 15.79 10.60
CA LEU A 157 -0.60 15.76 10.98
C LEU A 157 0.10 17.12 10.80
N ARG A 158 -0.33 17.92 9.80
CA ARG A 158 0.18 19.27 9.58
C ARG A 158 -0.40 20.32 10.52
N LYS A 159 -1.55 20.04 11.15
CA LYS A 159 -2.30 21.02 11.96
C LYS A 159 -2.15 20.80 13.47
N TYR A 160 -1.90 19.55 13.88
CA TYR A 160 -1.86 19.14 15.27
C TYR A 160 -0.58 18.38 15.58
N ASN A 161 -0.19 18.39 16.84
CA ASN A 161 0.94 17.60 17.34
C ASN A 161 0.48 16.65 18.46
N ASN A 162 1.43 15.90 19.03
CA ASN A 162 1.15 14.90 20.07
C ASN A 162 0.60 15.48 21.39
N PHE A 163 0.55 16.81 21.54
CA PHE A 163 0.09 17.52 22.73
C PHE A 163 -1.14 18.42 22.46
N SER A 164 -1.67 18.43 21.23
CA SER A 164 -2.86 19.19 20.82
C SER A 164 -4.13 18.68 21.51
N LYS A 165 -4.43 19.20 22.71
CA LYS A 165 -5.63 18.82 23.48
C LYS A 165 -6.92 19.01 22.69
N GLU A 166 -7.00 20.08 21.91
CA GLU A 166 -8.14 20.41 21.06
C GLU A 166 -8.45 19.31 20.04
N TYR A 167 -7.44 18.59 19.56
CA TYR A 167 -7.63 17.42 18.70
C TYR A 167 -8.09 16.23 19.55
N PHE A 168 -7.35 15.86 20.60
CA PHE A 168 -7.63 14.64 21.37
C PHE A 168 -8.95 14.69 22.16
N GLN A 169 -9.44 15.87 22.51
CA GLN A 169 -10.73 16.06 23.20
C GLN A 169 -11.93 16.03 22.24
N ASN A 170 -11.73 16.16 20.92
CA ASN A 170 -12.82 16.25 19.94
C ASN A 170 -12.93 15.01 19.05
N ARG A 171 -13.18 13.86 19.68
CA ARG A 171 -13.25 12.56 19.01
C ARG A 171 -14.26 12.54 17.85
N GLU A 172 -15.47 13.07 18.04
CA GLU A 172 -16.51 13.02 17.02
C GLU A 172 -16.10 13.77 15.74
N LYS A 173 -15.49 14.95 15.89
CA LYS A 173 -14.96 15.72 14.76
C LYS A 173 -13.85 14.96 14.03
N ASN A 174 -12.95 14.32 14.77
CA ASN A 174 -11.84 13.54 14.18
C ASN A 174 -12.36 12.33 13.41
N GLU A 175 -13.38 11.65 13.94
CA GLU A 175 -14.02 10.54 13.24
C GLU A 175 -14.74 10.98 11.96
N LYS A 176 -15.35 12.18 11.95
CA LYS A 176 -15.94 12.77 10.74
C LYS A 176 -14.87 13.15 9.71
N ALA A 177 -13.77 13.75 10.13
CA ALA A 177 -12.65 14.11 9.24
C ALA A 177 -12.10 12.88 8.49
N TYR A 178 -11.87 11.78 9.21
CA TYR A 178 -11.44 10.53 8.58
C TYR A 178 -12.45 10.00 7.55
N GLN A 179 -13.76 10.12 7.79
CA GLN A 179 -14.79 9.64 6.85
C GLN A 179 -14.81 10.41 5.52
N VAL A 180 -14.49 11.70 5.55
CA VAL A 180 -14.43 12.55 4.35
C VAL A 180 -13.23 12.17 3.47
N ASP A 181 -12.09 11.84 4.09
CA ASP A 181 -10.86 11.45 3.38
C ASP A 181 -10.86 9.99 2.96
N ALA A 182 -11.49 9.12 3.74
CA ALA A 182 -11.63 7.73 3.39
C ALA A 182 -12.66 7.57 2.26
N ILE A 183 -12.31 6.71 1.31
CA ILE A 183 -12.89 6.32 0.00
C ILE A 183 -14.44 6.24 -0.09
N TYR A 184 -15.18 6.40 1.00
CA TYR A 184 -16.61 6.16 1.14
C TYR A 184 -17.53 7.02 0.28
N HIS A 185 -17.08 8.17 -0.24
CA HIS A 185 -17.95 9.09 -0.98
C HIS A 185 -17.48 9.43 -2.40
N ARG A 186 -16.31 8.92 -2.85
CA ARG A 186 -15.74 9.32 -4.16
C ARG A 186 -15.76 8.24 -5.24
N ILE A 187 -16.18 7.02 -4.95
CA ILE A 187 -16.42 6.01 -5.99
C ILE A 187 -17.92 6.05 -6.31
N LYS A 188 -18.29 7.02 -7.17
CA LYS A 188 -19.57 6.98 -7.87
C LYS A 188 -19.47 5.87 -8.92
N TYR A 189 -20.28 4.82 -8.76
CA TYR A 189 -20.70 3.99 -9.88
C TYR A 189 -22.03 4.53 -10.36
#